data_AF-A0A2V5W8Y2-F1
#
_entry.id   AF-A0A2V5W8Y2-F1
#
_cell.length_a   1.000
_cell.length_b   1.000
_cell.length_c   1.000
_cell.angle_alpha   90.00
_cell.angle_beta   90.00
_cell.angle_gamma   90.00
#
_symmetry.space_group_name_H-M   'P 1'
#
loop_
_entity.id
_entity.type
_entity.pdbx_description
1 polymer ?
#
loop_
_entity_poly.entity_id
_entity_poly.type
_entity_poly.pdbx_seq_one_letter_code
_entity_poly.pdbx_strand_id
1 'polypeptide(L)'
;MKFLFACTTFAIAGLLLASCQSNLKSAPPITESFLHAGVRQNADGPTLAEGRKVFVNRCILCHALPEVAHYDSGRLLGIVAWMSGRAHLTSAQKEALVKYLLTVRSSQ
;
A
#
# COMPACT_ATOMS: atom_id res chain seq x y z
N MET A 1 16.26 -10.20 -42.69
CA MET A 1 14.97 -9.88 -42.03
C MET A 1 14.70 -10.84 -40.86
N LYS A 2 15.52 -10.80 -39.80
CA LYS A 2 15.43 -11.77 -38.68
C LYS A 2 15.83 -11.19 -37.32
N PHE A 3 15.84 -9.86 -37.20
CA PHE A 3 16.19 -9.12 -35.98
C PHE A 3 15.02 -8.30 -35.39
N LEU A 4 13.81 -8.43 -35.95
CA LEU A 4 12.63 -7.68 -35.49
C LEU A 4 11.80 -8.41 -34.41
N PHE A 5 12.10 -9.68 -34.10
CA PHE A 5 11.35 -10.45 -33.09
C PHE A 5 11.96 -10.42 -31.67
N ALA A 6 13.14 -9.82 -31.50
CA ALA A 6 13.82 -9.78 -30.20
C ALA A 6 13.48 -8.52 -29.36
N CYS A 7 13.00 -7.44 -30.00
CA CYS A 7 12.69 -6.19 -29.29
C CYS A 7 11.33 -6.21 -28.58
N THR A 8 10.37 -7.01 -29.05
CA THR A 8 9.03 -7.06 -28.48
C THR A 8 8.95 -7.84 -27.16
N THR A 9 9.83 -8.82 -26.94
CA THR A 9 9.86 -9.61 -25.69
C THR A 9 10.56 -8.86 -24.53
N PHE A 10 11.53 -7.99 -24.82
CA PHE A 10 12.23 -7.22 -23.79
C PHE A 10 11.38 -6.07 -23.20
N ALA A 11 10.50 -5.48 -24.02
CA ALA A 11 9.64 -4.37 -23.58
C ALA A 11 8.53 -4.82 -22.59
N ILE A 12 8.01 -6.03 -22.75
CA ILE A 12 6.96 -6.58 -21.86
C ILE A 12 7.54 -6.89 -20.48
N ALA A 13 8.77 -7.40 -20.41
CA ALA A 13 9.47 -7.65 -19.14
C ALA A 13 9.72 -6.36 -18.35
N GLY A 14 10.06 -5.26 -19.02
CA GLY A 14 10.25 -3.95 -18.37
C GLY A 14 8.97 -3.37 -17.76
N LEU A 15 7.81 -3.54 -18.42
CA LEU A 15 6.52 -3.03 -17.95
C LEU A 15 6.01 -3.78 -16.70
N LEU A 16 6.27 -5.08 -16.62
CA LEU A 16 5.94 -5.90 -15.45
C LEU A 16 6.78 -5.52 -14.23
N LEU A 17 8.08 -5.20 -14.42
CA LEU A 17 8.99 -4.84 -13.34
C LEU A 17 8.70 -3.46 -12.73
N ALA A 18 8.32 -2.47 -13.55
CA ALA A 18 7.98 -1.13 -13.06
C ALA A 18 6.75 -1.14 -12.14
N SER A 19 5.77 -1.98 -12.44
CA SER A 19 4.55 -2.09 -11.62
C SER A 19 4.83 -2.67 -10.23
N CYS A 20 5.78 -3.60 -10.10
CA CYS A 20 6.15 -4.17 -8.80
C CYS A 20 6.86 -3.15 -7.88
N GLN A 21 7.75 -2.31 -8.43
CA GLN A 21 8.48 -1.33 -7.61
C GLN A 21 7.56 -0.24 -7.05
N SER A 22 6.60 0.25 -7.84
CA SER A 22 5.64 1.27 -7.40
C SER A 22 4.78 0.80 -6.23
N ASN A 23 4.37 -0.48 -6.24
CA ASN A 23 3.58 -1.06 -5.15
C ASN A 23 4.38 -1.20 -3.85
N LEU A 24 5.68 -1.48 -3.92
CA LEU A 24 6.56 -1.56 -2.75
C LEU A 24 6.76 -0.20 -2.08
N LYS A 25 6.81 0.89 -2.86
CA LYS A 25 6.88 2.26 -2.33
C LYS A 25 5.59 2.66 -1.61
N SER A 26 4.43 2.37 -2.21
CA SER A 26 3.14 2.70 -1.59
C SER A 26 2.83 1.81 -0.38
N ALA A 27 3.22 0.53 -0.41
CA ALA A 27 2.91 -0.47 0.61
C ALA A 27 4.18 -1.14 1.17
N PRO A 28 5.02 -0.41 1.95
CA PRO A 28 6.25 -0.95 2.50
C PRO A 28 5.99 -2.20 3.35
N PRO A 29 6.93 -3.16 3.37
CA PRO A 29 6.81 -4.38 4.17
C PRO A 29 6.88 -4.09 5.68
N ILE A 30 6.35 -5.00 6.49
CA ILE A 30 6.43 -4.92 7.96
C ILE A 30 7.79 -5.47 8.40
N THR A 31 8.76 -4.58 8.58
CA THR A 31 10.09 -4.87 9.15
C THR A 31 10.11 -4.59 10.66
N GLU A 32 11.17 -5.01 11.35
CA GLU A 32 11.40 -4.63 12.76
C GLU A 32 11.35 -3.10 12.97
N SER A 33 12.02 -2.32 12.12
CA SER A 33 11.96 -0.86 12.20
C SER A 33 10.55 -0.30 12.00
N PHE A 34 9.75 -0.93 11.14
CA PHE A 34 8.35 -0.55 10.93
C PHE A 34 7.47 -0.89 12.14
N LEU A 35 7.71 -2.04 12.80
CA LEU A 35 7.05 -2.42 14.04
C LEU A 35 7.34 -1.40 15.16
N HIS A 36 8.59 -0.97 15.31
CA HIS A 36 8.96 0.07 16.26
C HIS A 36 8.25 1.41 15.99
N ALA A 37 8.08 1.80 14.72
CA ALA A 37 7.31 2.98 14.35
C ALA A 37 5.80 2.81 14.67
N GLY A 38 5.27 1.60 14.47
CA GLY A 38 3.87 1.23 14.73
C GLY A 38 3.43 1.41 16.17
N VAL A 39 4.35 1.25 17.13
CA VAL A 39 4.07 1.49 18.56
C VAL A 39 3.54 2.91 18.79
N ARG A 40 4.05 3.91 18.06
CA ARG A 40 3.58 5.31 18.15
C ARG A 40 2.15 5.49 17.65
N GLN A 41 1.66 4.56 16.84
CA GLN A 41 0.30 4.51 16.31
C GLN A 41 -0.61 3.53 17.07
N ASN A 42 -0.18 3.04 18.25
CA ASN A 42 -0.89 2.02 19.03
C ASN A 42 -1.23 0.77 18.20
N ALA A 43 -0.25 0.30 17.43
CA ALA A 43 -0.39 -0.85 16.53
C ALA A 43 0.67 -1.91 16.85
N ASP A 44 0.22 -3.15 16.98
CA ASP A 44 1.09 -4.33 17.07
C ASP A 44 1.34 -4.95 15.69
N GLY A 45 2.22 -5.95 15.62
CA GLY A 45 2.55 -6.66 14.38
C GLY A 45 1.35 -7.24 13.65
N PRO A 46 0.44 -7.99 14.32
CA PRO A 46 -0.79 -8.49 13.71
C PRO A 46 -1.67 -7.38 13.11
N THR A 47 -1.85 -6.27 13.82
CA THR A 47 -2.64 -5.13 13.35
C THR A 47 -2.02 -4.51 12.10
N LEU A 48 -0.70 -4.28 12.09
CA LEU A 48 0.00 -3.73 10.94
C LEU A 48 -0.01 -4.68 9.74
N ALA A 49 0.11 -5.98 9.97
CA ALA A 49 0.04 -7.01 8.94
C ALA A 49 -1.36 -7.05 8.28
N GLU A 50 -2.44 -7.02 9.07
CA GLU A 50 -3.80 -6.96 8.54
C GLU A 50 -4.05 -5.64 7.80
N GLY A 51 -3.58 -4.51 8.33
CA GLY A 51 -3.69 -3.21 7.65
C GLY A 51 -3.00 -3.19 6.28
N ARG A 52 -1.78 -3.73 6.21
CA ARG A 52 -1.06 -3.89 4.94
C ARG A 52 -1.81 -4.81 3.99
N LYS A 53 -2.30 -5.95 4.48
CA LYS A 53 -3.08 -6.92 3.68
C LYS A 53 -4.35 -6.28 3.11
N VAL A 54 -5.06 -5.45 3.88
CA VAL A 54 -6.21 -4.69 3.39
C VAL A 54 -5.77 -3.73 2.28
N PHE A 55 -4.69 -2.97 2.51
CA PHE A 55 -4.22 -1.99 1.53
C PHE A 55 -3.87 -2.66 0.19
N VAL A 56 -3.10 -3.75 0.18
CA VAL A 56 -2.66 -4.39 -1.06
C VAL A 56 -3.69 -5.28 -1.74
N ASN A 57 -4.76 -5.70 -1.04
CA ASN A 57 -5.76 -6.62 -1.61
C ASN A 57 -7.14 -5.99 -1.83
N ARG A 58 -7.49 -4.93 -1.10
CA ARG A 58 -8.79 -4.25 -1.22
C ARG A 58 -8.67 -2.89 -1.89
N CYS A 59 -7.67 -2.08 -1.50
CA CYS A 59 -7.54 -0.72 -2.02
C CYS A 59 -7.00 -0.67 -3.47
N ILE A 60 -6.39 -1.75 -3.96
CA ILE A 60 -5.89 -1.85 -5.35
C ILE A 60 -6.98 -2.22 -6.37
N LEU A 61 -8.14 -2.71 -5.92
CA LEU A 61 -9.12 -3.33 -6.81
C LEU A 61 -9.79 -2.33 -7.78
N CYS A 62 -9.80 -1.04 -7.45
CA CYS A 62 -10.48 -0.01 -8.25
C CYS A 62 -9.51 0.96 -8.93
N HIS A 63 -8.32 1.17 -8.38
CA HIS A 63 -7.28 2.05 -8.91
C HIS A 63 -5.92 1.69 -8.30
N ALA A 64 -4.84 2.23 -8.87
CA ALA A 64 -3.50 2.06 -8.31
C ALA A 64 -3.40 2.58 -6.86
N LEU A 65 -2.52 1.98 -6.07
CA LEU A 65 -2.31 2.39 -4.68
C LEU A 65 -1.67 3.78 -4.62
N PRO A 66 -2.24 4.71 -3.85
CA PRO A 66 -1.71 6.05 -3.72
C PRO A 66 -0.37 6.04 -2.97
N GLU A 67 0.52 6.97 -3.32
CA GLU A 67 1.74 7.22 -2.55
C GLU A 67 1.39 7.96 -1.26
N VAL A 68 1.53 7.27 -0.13
CA VAL A 68 1.05 7.74 1.20
C VAL A 68 1.74 9.04 1.64
N ALA A 69 2.98 9.28 1.19
CA ALA A 69 3.76 10.49 1.51
C ALA A 69 3.08 11.80 1.08
N HIS A 70 2.24 11.76 0.04
CA HIS A 70 1.55 12.94 -0.48
C HIS A 70 0.36 13.42 0.36
N TYR A 71 -0.03 12.67 1.39
CA TYR A 71 -1.21 12.98 2.18
C TYR A 71 -0.85 13.21 3.65
N ASP A 72 -1.37 14.30 4.22
CA ASP A 72 -1.35 14.48 5.67
C ASP A 72 -2.22 13.44 6.40
N SER A 73 -2.01 13.30 7.71
CA SER A 73 -2.71 12.30 8.53
C SER A 73 -4.23 12.50 8.49
N GLY A 74 -4.71 13.76 8.52
CA GLY A 74 -6.14 14.06 8.47
C GLY A 74 -6.75 13.67 7.13
N ARG A 75 -6.05 13.98 6.03
CA ARG A 75 -6.45 13.62 4.68
C ARG A 75 -6.47 12.09 4.49
N LEU A 76 -5.50 11.36 5.02
CA LEU A 76 -5.51 9.89 5.02
C LEU A 76 -6.75 9.33 5.72
N LEU A 77 -7.07 9.83 6.91
CA LEU A 77 -8.27 9.41 7.66
C LEU A 77 -9.56 9.68 6.87
N GLY A 78 -9.66 10.86 6.25
CA GLY A 78 -10.79 11.23 5.40
C GLY A 78 -10.95 10.29 4.19
N ILE A 79 -9.86 9.97 3.49
CA ILE A 79 -9.85 9.03 2.36
C ILE A 79 -10.29 7.64 2.82
N VAL A 80 -9.72 7.12 3.92
CA VAL A 80 -10.08 5.80 4.43
C VAL A 80 -11.55 5.76 4.84
N ALA A 81 -12.05 6.80 5.51
CA ALA A 81 -13.46 6.89 5.88
C ALA A 81 -14.39 6.85 4.66
N TRP A 82 -14.07 7.59 3.60
CA TRP A 82 -14.83 7.63 2.36
C TRP A 82 -14.77 6.33 1.56
N MET A 83 -13.61 5.68 1.53
CA MET A 83 -13.38 4.45 0.77
C MET A 83 -13.86 3.18 1.48
N SER A 84 -13.94 3.16 2.82
CA SER A 84 -14.24 1.95 3.58
C SER A 84 -15.54 1.27 3.15
N GLY A 85 -16.60 2.03 2.89
CA GLY A 85 -17.88 1.49 2.43
C GLY A 85 -17.79 0.90 1.02
N ARG A 86 -17.08 1.57 0.10
CA ARG A 86 -16.90 1.14 -1.29
C ARG A 86 -16.02 -0.10 -1.41
N ALA A 87 -15.01 -0.20 -0.55
CA ALA A 87 -14.12 -1.33 -0.46
C ALA A 87 -14.67 -2.46 0.45
N HIS A 88 -15.90 -2.31 0.96
CA HIS A 88 -16.58 -3.26 1.86
C HIS A 88 -15.71 -3.67 3.07
N LEU A 89 -15.00 -2.71 3.65
CA LEU A 89 -14.15 -2.95 4.82
C LEU A 89 -15.00 -3.10 6.07
N THR A 90 -14.68 -4.09 6.90
CA THR A 90 -15.18 -4.15 8.28
C THR A 90 -14.58 -3.03 9.12
N SER A 91 -15.18 -2.73 10.28
CA SER A 91 -14.63 -1.74 11.22
C SER A 91 -13.19 -2.09 11.65
N ALA A 92 -12.92 -3.37 11.90
CA ALA A 92 -11.58 -3.85 12.26
C ALA A 92 -10.57 -3.68 11.11
N GLN A 93 -10.97 -3.98 9.87
CA GLN A 93 -10.12 -3.78 8.69
C GLN A 93 -9.82 -2.29 8.46
N LYS A 94 -10.83 -1.43 8.64
CA LYS A 94 -10.67 0.02 8.56
C LYS A 94 -9.66 0.51 9.60
N GLU A 95 -9.79 0.09 10.85
CA GLU A 95 -8.88 0.50 11.94
C GLU A 95 -7.44 0.03 11.67
N ALA A 96 -7.27 -1.24 11.30
CA ALA A 96 -5.97 -1.80 10.96
C ALA A 96 -5.32 -1.05 9.77
N LEU A 97 -6.11 -0.73 8.75
CA LEU A 97 -5.67 0.06 7.59
C LEU A 97 -5.21 1.47 8.01
N VAL A 98 -5.99 2.16 8.85
CA VAL A 98 -5.61 3.48 9.37
C VAL A 98 -4.27 3.41 10.10
N LYS A 99 -4.11 2.47 11.03
CA LYS A 99 -2.88 2.31 11.81
C LYS A 99 -1.68 2.01 10.92
N TYR A 100 -1.85 1.14 9.92
CA TYR A 100 -0.81 0.87 8.93
C TYR A 100 -0.43 2.14 8.15
N LEU A 101 -1.39 2.86 7.57
CA LEU A 101 -1.11 4.05 6.75
C LEU A 101 -0.48 5.20 7.55
N LEU A 102 -0.90 5.40 8.80
CA LEU A 102 -0.25 6.37 9.69
C LEU A 102 1.19 5.97 10.01
N THR A 103 1.45 4.67 10.17
CA THR A 103 2.81 4.16 10.37
C THR A 103 3.66 4.35 9.12
N VAL A 104 3.12 4.05 7.93
CA VAL A 104 3.77 4.32 6.64
C VAL A 104 4.14 5.79 6.51
N ARG A 105 3.24 6.70 6.88
CA ARG A 105 3.48 8.15 6.83
C ARG A 105 4.55 8.60 7.82
N SER A 106 4.56 8.08 9.05
CA SER A 106 5.55 8.49 10.07
C SER A 106 6.93 7.85 9.91
N SER A 107 7.06 6.88 8.99
CA SER A 107 8.31 6.14 8.73
C SER A 107 9.01 6.59 7.45
N GLN A 108 8.53 7.66 6.81
CA GLN A 108 9.09 8.27 5.60
C GLN A 108 9.70 9.63 5.91
#